data_AF-A0A4Q7FVH1-F1
#
_entry.id   AF-A0A4Q7FVH1-F1
#
_cell.length_a   1.000
_cell.length_b   1.000
_cell.length_c   1.000
_cell.angle_alpha   90.00
_cell.angle_beta   90.00
_cell.angle_gamma   90.00
#
_symmetry.space_group_name_H-M   'P 1'
#
loop_
_entity.id
_entity.type
_entity.pdbx_description
1 polymer ?
#
loop_
_entity_poly.entity_id
_entity_poly.type
_entity_poly.pdbx_seq_one_letter_code
_entity_poly.pdbx_strand_id
1 'polypeptide(L)' 'MSLKALQTVADVFEALGGNGGLESITGSKPSTISMWKKAGKFPSKTYVTMTAALHANGKTAPASLWGMKTKGRGA' A
#
# COMPACT_ATOMS: atom_id res chain seq x y z
N MET A 1 -2.59 14.33 16.91
CA MET A 1 -2.71 14.44 15.45
C MET A 1 -3.49 13.22 14.96
N SER A 2 -4.67 13.40 14.37
CA SER A 2 -5.45 12.27 13.82
C SER A 2 -4.90 11.89 12.44
N LEU A 3 -4.48 10.64 12.27
CA LEU A 3 -4.03 10.12 10.98
C LEU A 3 -5.24 9.89 10.06
N LYS A 4 -5.14 10.30 8.79
CA LYS A 4 -6.19 10.01 7.81
C LYS A 4 -6.04 8.57 7.30
N ALA A 5 -7.00 7.73 7.63
CA ALA A 5 -7.02 6.33 7.22
C ALA A 5 -7.56 6.19 5.78
N LEU A 6 -6.66 5.90 4.85
CA LEU A 6 -6.97 5.65 3.45
C LEU A 6 -7.61 4.27 3.30
N GLN A 7 -8.83 4.22 2.79
CA GLN A 7 -9.61 2.98 2.70
C GLN A 7 -9.47 2.29 1.33
N THR A 8 -8.81 2.93 0.36
CA THR A 8 -8.71 2.43 -1.01
C THR A 8 -7.28 2.40 -1.52
N VAL A 9 -7.00 1.51 -2.47
CA VAL A 9 -5.71 1.47 -3.17
C VAL A 9 -5.46 2.76 -3.94
N ALA A 10 -6.50 3.35 -4.55
CA ALA A 10 -6.37 4.62 -5.27
C ALA A 10 -5.90 5.76 -4.35
N ASP A 11 -6.52 5.91 -3.18
CA ASP A 11 -6.09 6.88 -2.17
C ASP A 11 -4.64 6.69 -1.76
N VAL A 12 -4.22 5.43 -1.54
CA VAL A 12 -2.82 5.13 -1.15
C VAL A 12 -1.85 5.49 -2.28
N PHE A 13 -2.22 5.26 -3.54
CA PHE A 13 -1.44 5.71 -4.69
C PHE A 13 -1.29 7.22 -4.70
N GLU A 14 -2.40 7.96 -4.64
CA GLU A 14 -2.39 9.43 -4.68
C GLU A 14 -1.60 10.01 -3.50
N ALA A 15 -1.78 9.44 -2.31
CA ALA A 15 -1.08 9.86 -1.10
C ALA A 15 0.45 9.68 -1.15
N LEU A 16 0.92 8.71 -1.94
CA LEU A 16 2.34 8.37 -2.06
C LEU A 16 2.97 8.92 -3.35
N GLY A 17 2.29 9.80 -4.09
CA GLY A 17 2.82 10.42 -5.32
C GLY A 17 2.58 9.60 -6.59
N GLY A 18 1.53 8.78 -6.61
CA GLY A 18 1.12 7.97 -7.75
C GLY A 18 2.11 6.86 -8.09
N ASN A 19 2.15 6.46 -9.37
CA ASN A 19 3.01 5.37 -9.82
C ASN A 19 4.51 5.66 -9.59
N GLY A 20 4.98 6.87 -9.89
CA GLY A 20 6.39 7.22 -9.76
C GLY A 20 6.87 7.30 -8.31
N GLY A 21 6.01 7.76 -7.40
CA GLY A 21 6.32 7.76 -5.97
C GLY A 21 6.37 6.33 -5.42
N LEU A 22 5.42 5.47 -5.80
CA LEU A 22 5.45 4.05 -5.44
C LEU A 22 6.67 3.31 -6.00
N GLU A 23 7.10 3.63 -7.22
CA GLU A 23 8.31 3.09 -7.82
C GLU A 23 9.55 3.48 -7.00
N SER A 24 9.67 4.76 -6.65
CA SER A 24 10.76 5.26 -5.81
C SER A 24 10.77 4.63 -4.41
N ILE A 25 9.60 4.46 -3.79
CA ILE A 25 9.47 3.91 -2.43
C ILE A 25 9.71 2.40 -2.40
N THR A 26 9.19 1.67 -3.38
CA THR A 26 9.16 0.20 -3.35
C THR A 26 10.20 -0.45 -4.26
N GLY A 27 10.89 0.32 -5.10
CA GLY A 27 11.79 -0.18 -6.15
C GLY A 27 11.10 -1.08 -7.19
N SER A 28 9.77 -1.09 -7.23
CA SER A 28 9.00 -1.98 -8.09
C SER A 28 8.74 -1.36 -9.44
N LYS A 29 8.76 -2.19 -10.49
CA LYS A 29 8.52 -1.73 -11.86
C LYS A 29 7.12 -1.10 -12.01
N PRO A 30 6.96 -0.06 -12.86
CA PRO A 30 5.67 0.61 -13.06
C PRO A 30 4.56 -0.31 -13.59
N SER A 31 4.93 -1.35 -14.35
CA SER A 31 4.01 -2.41 -14.79
C SER A 31 3.44 -3.20 -13.61
N THR A 32 4.28 -3.54 -12.64
CA THR A 32 3.90 -4.26 -11.41
C THR A 32 3.00 -3.39 -10.53
N ILE A 33 3.34 -2.10 -10.40
CA ILE A 33 2.54 -1.12 -9.67
C ILE A 33 1.14 -0.99 -10.31
N SER A 34 1.07 -0.87 -11.64
CA SER A 34 -0.20 -0.82 -12.37
C SER A 34 -1.03 -2.10 -12.17
N MET A 35 -0.38 -3.25 -12.04
CA MET A 35 -1.03 -4.52 -11.72
C MET A 35 -1.64 -4.52 -10.31
N TRP A 36 -0.99 -3.91 -9.31
CA TRP A 36 -1.56 -3.76 -7.96
C TRP A 36 -2.81 -2.89 -7.96
N LYS A 37 -2.82 -1.82 -8.76
CA LYS A 37 -4.00 -0.97 -8.94
C LYS A 37 -5.16 -1.76 -9.55
N LYS A 38 -4.90 -2.57 -10.58
CA LYS A 38 -5.90 -3.47 -11.18
C LYS A 38 -6.39 -4.56 -10.22
N ALA A 39 -5.48 -5.13 -9.43
CA ALA A 39 -5.80 -6.14 -8.44
C ALA A 39 -6.56 -5.58 -7.22
N GLY A 40 -6.54 -4.26 -7.04
CA GLY A 40 -7.14 -3.58 -5.89
C GLY A 40 -6.47 -3.94 -4.56
N LYS A 41 -5.23 -4.47 -4.59
CA LYS A 41 -4.47 -4.89 -3.40
C LYS A 41 -2.96 -4.75 -3.60
N PHE A 42 -2.26 -4.46 -2.52
CA PHE A 42 -0.80 -4.41 -2.45
C PHE A 42 -0.18 -5.75 -2.03
N PRO A 43 1.07 -6.05 -2.40
CA PRO A 43 1.76 -7.23 -1.86
C PRO A 43 2.05 -7.08 -0.37
N SER A 44 1.89 -8.14 0.43
CA SER A 44 2.18 -8.11 1.88
C SER A 44 3.58 -7.57 2.23
N LYS A 45 4.59 -7.87 1.40
CA LYS A 45 5.98 -7.39 1.59
C LYS A 45 6.13 -5.87 1.56
N THR A 46 5.23 -5.13 0.93
CA THR A 46 5.32 -3.66 0.83
C THR A 46 4.65 -2.95 2.01
N TYR A 47 4.01 -3.68 2.92
CA TYR A 47 3.28 -3.11 4.05
C TYR A 47 4.14 -2.17 4.89
N VAL A 48 5.30 -2.64 5.35
CA VAL A 48 6.17 -1.86 6.23
C VAL A 48 6.67 -0.59 5.52
N THR A 49 7.19 -0.74 4.30
CA THR A 49 7.75 0.39 3.53
C THR A 49 6.69 1.44 3.18
N MET A 50 5.52 1.01 2.69
CA MET A 50 4.44 1.93 2.33
C MET A 50 3.78 2.57 3.55
N THR A 51 3.63 1.83 4.65
CA THR A 51 3.05 2.37 5.89
C THR A 51 3.97 3.42 6.50
N ALA A 52 5.29 3.21 6.49
CA ALA A 52 6.25 4.22 6.92
C ALA A 52 6.14 5.51 6.09
N ALA A 53 6.05 5.37 4.76
CA ALA A 53 5.87 6.52 3.86
C ALA A 53 4.52 7.24 4.06
N LEU A 54 3.43 6.50 4.31
CA LEU A 54 2.13 7.07 4.65
C LEU A 54 2.19 7.82 5.99
N HIS A 55 2.84 7.26 7.00
CA HIS A 55 3.00 7.87 8.32
C HIS A 55 3.77 9.19 8.25
N ALA A 56 4.83 9.24 7.44
CA ALA A 56 5.57 10.48 7.17
C ALA A 56 4.68 11.58 6.57
N ASN A 57 3.61 11.20 5.88
CA ASN A 57 2.59 12.09 5.32
C ASN A 57 1.37 12.29 6.24
N GLY A 58 1.40 11.82 7.49
CA GLY A 58 0.27 11.89 8.43
C GLY A 58 -0.93 11.02 8.02
N LYS A 59 -0.71 10.00 7.21
CA LYS A 59 -1.73 9.08 6.67
C LYS A 59 -1.45 7.66 7.14
N THR A 60 -2.46 6.81 7.07
CA THR A 60 -2.33 5.38 7.34
C THR A 60 -3.27 4.61 6.43
N ALA A 61 -3.10 3.29 6.32
CA ALA A 61 -4.02 2.44 5.56
C ALA A 61 -4.20 1.09 6.29
N PRO A 62 -5.39 0.48 6.20
CA PRO A 62 -5.68 -0.78 6.87
C PRO A 62 -4.98 -1.94 6.17
N ALA A 63 -4.50 -2.91 6.96
CA ALA A 63 -3.84 -4.11 6.45
C ALA A 63 -4.68 -4.89 5.42
N SER A 64 -6.00 -4.73 5.40
CA SER A 64 -6.91 -5.30 4.39
C SER A 64 -6.60 -4.88 2.94
N LEU A 65 -5.93 -3.74 2.74
CA LEU A 65 -5.45 -3.30 1.42
C LEU A 65 -4.20 -4.05 0.96
N TRP A 66 -3.52 -4.74 1.87
CA TRP A 66 -2.42 -5.61 1.55
C TRP A 66 -2.92 -7.06 1.46
N GLY A 67 -2.42 -7.80 0.48
CA GLY A 67 -2.63 -9.23 0.30
C GLY A 67 -1.94 -10.07 1.37
N MET A 68 -1.95 -9.62 2.62
CA MET A 68 -1.57 -10.45 3.76
C MET A 68 -2.55 -11.61 3.80
N LYS A 69 -2.04 -12.82 3.56
CA LYS A 69 -2.76 -14.01 3.99
C LYS A 69 -2.80 -13.94 5.50
N THR A 70 -3.96 -13.64 6.08
CA THR A 70 -4.25 -14.07 7.44
C THR A 70 -4.07 -15.58 7.40
N LYS A 71 -2.99 -16.09 7.99
CA LYS A 71 -2.84 -17.53 8.13
C LYS A 71 -3.98 -17.96 9.04
N GLY A 72 -5.09 -18.38 8.44
CA GLY A 72 -6.09 -19.17 9.13
C GLY A 72 -5.32 -20.35 9.71
N ARG A 73 -5.31 -20.43 11.03
CA ARG A 73 -4.86 -21.60 11.76
C ARG A 73 -5.79 -22.75 11.33
N GLY A 74 -5.34 -23.54 10.38
CA GLY A 74 -5.95 -24.79 9.96
C GLY A 74 -4.82 -25.68 9.45
N ALA A 75 -4.69 -26.93 9.86
CA ALA A 75 -5.36 -27.71 10.89
C ALA A 75 -4.29 -28.67 11.46
#